data_AF-A0A6I3MPQ3-F1
#
_entry.id   AF-A0A6I3MPQ3-F1
#
_cell.length_a   1.000
_cell.length_b   1.000
_cell.length_c   1.000
_cell.angle_alpha   90.00
_cell.angle_beta   90.00
_cell.angle_gamma   90.00
#
_symmetry.space_group_name_H-M   'P 1'
#
loop_
_entity.id
_entity.type
_entity.pdbx_description
1 polymer ?
#
loop_
_entity_poly.entity_id
_entity_poly.type
_entity_poly.pdbx_seq_one_letter_code
_entity_poly.pdbx_strand_id
1 'polypeptide(L)' 'MTKEESIKEYYFRINKSIDYIKLNLHEELSLEKMAAVSNFSKFHFHRIFKLVTGIPLIVYAKRLLLYY' A
#
# COMPACT_ATOMS: atom_id res chain seq x y z
N MET A 1 14.62 1.15 -18.52
CA MET A 1 14.32 1.46 -17.11
C MET A 1 15.42 0.86 -16.26
N THR A 2 16.15 1.68 -15.52
CA THR A 2 17.19 1.25 -14.59
C THR A 2 16.57 0.63 -13.34
N LYS A 3 17.38 -0.10 -12.56
CA LYS A 3 16.93 -0.68 -11.28
C LYS A 3 16.45 0.40 -10.30
N GLU A 4 17.11 1.57 -10.32
CA GLU A 4 16.76 2.69 -9.45
C GLU A 4 15.42 3.33 -9.82
N GLU A 5 15.15 3.51 -11.12
CA GLU A 5 13.84 4.00 -11.61
C GLU A 5 12.70 3.05 -11.22
N SER A 6 12.94 1.75 -11.30
CA SER A 6 11.95 0.73 -10.92
C SER A 6 11.59 0.78 -9.42
N ILE A 7 12.58 1.06 -8.57
CA ILE A 7 12.39 1.19 -7.13
C ILE A 7 11.59 2.46 -6.82
N LYS A 8 11.94 3.60 -7.43
CA LYS A 8 11.19 4.87 -7.26
C LYS A 8 9.73 4.70 -7.63
N GLU A 9 9.45 3.99 -8.73
CA GLU A 9 8.09 3.70 -9.16
C GLU A 9 7.30 2.85 -8.15
N TYR A 10 7.94 1.86 -7.51
CA TYR A 10 7.31 1.08 -6.45
C TYR A 10 6.95 1.93 -5.24
N TYR A 11 7.86 2.78 -4.77
CA TYR A 11 7.58 3.69 -3.65
C TYR A 11 6.45 4.65 -3.98
N PHE A 12 6.46 5.26 -5.18
CA PHE A 12 5.42 6.16 -5.63
C PHE A 12 4.03 5.48 -5.62
N ARG A 13 3.94 4.27 -6.17
CA ARG A 13 2.68 3.53 -6.25
C ARG A 13 2.19 3.03 -4.90
N ILE A 14 3.09 2.62 -4.00
CA ILE A 14 2.70 2.27 -2.62
C ILE A 14 2.23 3.50 -1.85
N ASN A 15 2.89 4.65 -2.00
CA ASN A 15 2.46 5.88 -1.35
C ASN A 15 1.04 6.29 -1.77
N LYS A 16 0.67 6.11 -3.05
CA LYS A 16 -0.73 6.29 -3.50
C LYS A 16 -1.73 5.43 -2.73
N SER A 17 -1.41 4.16 -2.45
CA SER A 17 -2.29 3.32 -1.61
C SER A 17 -2.34 3.80 -0.17
N ILE A 18 -1.22 4.27 0.39
CA ILE A 18 -1.17 4.79 1.76
C ILE A 18 -2.04 6.04 1.90
N ASP A 19 -1.95 6.96 0.94
CA ASP A 19 -2.76 8.17 0.92
C ASP A 19 -4.25 7.81 0.81
N TYR A 20 -4.58 6.84 -0.05
CA TYR A 20 -5.94 6.32 -0.12
C TYR A 20 -6.42 5.72 1.21
N ILE A 21 -5.61 4.92 1.89
CA ILE A 21 -5.96 4.33 3.19
C ILE A 21 -6.25 5.44 4.22
N LYS A 22 -5.39 6.46 4.30
CA LYS A 22 -5.54 7.56 5.26
C LYS A 22 -6.81 8.38 5.00
N LEU A 23 -7.15 8.61 3.74
CA LEU A 23 -8.36 9.36 3.36
C LEU A 23 -9.65 8.56 3.58
N ASN A 24 -9.56 7.22 3.60
CA ASN A 24 -10.71 6.31 3.66
C ASN A 24 -10.62 5.35 4.87
N LEU A 25 -10.09 5.84 6.00
CA LEU A 25 -9.81 5.04 7.21
C LEU A 25 -11.04 4.29 7.77
N HIS A 26 -12.24 4.80 7.53
CA HIS A 26 -13.50 4.22 8.00
C HIS A 26 -14.18 3.30 6.96
N GLU A 27 -13.63 3.18 5.77
CA GLU A 27 -14.13 2.24 4.76
C GLU A 27 -13.51 0.85 4.92
N GLU A 28 -14.18 -0.17 4.38
CA GLU A 28 -13.61 -1.50 4.30
C GLU A 28 -12.36 -1.49 3.39
N LEU A 29 -11.21 -1.76 4.00
CA LEU A 29 -9.94 -1.89 3.31
C LEU A 29 -9.74 -3.33 2.85
N SER A 30 -9.78 -3.56 1.54
CA SER A 30 -9.44 -4.84 0.93
C SER A 30 -8.11 -4.80 0.20
N LEU A 31 -7.43 -5.95 0.16
CA LEU A 31 -6.15 -6.10 -0.52
C LEU A 31 -6.32 -5.88 -2.05
N GLU A 32 -7.45 -6.28 -2.60
CA GLU A 32 -7.87 -6.10 -3.98
C GLU A 32 -7.99 -4.61 -4.33
N LYS A 33 -8.67 -3.83 -3.49
CA LYS A 33 -8.86 -2.39 -3.71
C LYS A 33 -7.53 -1.64 -3.67
N MET A 34 -6.67 -1.96 -2.71
CA MET A 34 -5.35 -1.32 -2.61
C MET A 34 -4.41 -1.71 -3.76
N ALA A 35 -4.47 -2.97 -4.20
CA ALA A 35 -3.74 -3.42 -5.36
C ALA A 35 -4.18 -2.66 -6.63
N ALA A 36 -5.48 -2.45 -6.82
CA ALA A 36 -6.02 -1.67 -7.94
C ALA A 36 -5.57 -0.20 -7.88
N VAL A 37 -5.66 0.46 -6.72
CA VAL A 37 -5.21 1.85 -6.51
C VAL A 37 -3.72 2.02 -6.83
N SER A 38 -2.90 1.03 -6.49
CA SER A 38 -1.47 1.02 -6.80
C SER A 38 -1.12 0.38 -8.14
N ASN A 39 -2.10 0.08 -9.00
CA ASN A 39 -1.93 -0.59 -10.31
C ASN A 39 -1.18 -1.94 -10.28
N PHE A 40 -1.12 -2.61 -9.13
CA PHE A 40 -0.43 -3.89 -8.95
C PHE A 40 -1.43 -5.04 -9.03
N SER A 41 -0.96 -6.25 -9.34
CA SER A 41 -1.72 -7.45 -9.00
C SER A 41 -1.76 -7.63 -7.48
N LYS A 42 -2.81 -8.29 -6.96
CA LYS A 42 -3.00 -8.56 -5.52
C LYS A 42 -1.74 -9.14 -4.85
N PHE A 43 -1.13 -10.15 -5.46
CA PHE A 43 0.07 -10.80 -4.93
C PHE A 43 1.31 -9.91 -4.98
N HIS A 44 1.45 -9.10 -6.02
CA HIS A 44 2.58 -8.18 -6.15
C HIS A 44 2.46 -7.05 -5.13
N PHE A 45 1.27 -6.47 -5.00
CA PHE A 45 0.96 -5.46 -3.99
C PHE A 45 1.27 -5.97 -2.58
N HIS A 46 0.78 -7.16 -2.21
CA HIS A 46 1.03 -7.72 -0.88
C HIS A 46 2.53 -7.81 -0.54
N ARG A 47 3.35 -8.25 -1.50
CA ARG A 47 4.81 -8.35 -1.32
C ARG A 47 5.47 -6.99 -1.21
N ILE A 48 5.20 -6.09 -2.14
CA ILE A 48 5.86 -4.78 -2.20
C ILE A 48 5.40 -3.86 -1.07
N PHE A 49 4.11 -3.89 -0.71
CA PHE A 49 3.61 -3.11 0.42
C PHE A 49 4.33 -3.48 1.72
N LYS A 50 4.49 -4.79 1.99
CA LYS A 50 5.24 -5.25 3.17
C LYS A 50 6.73 -4.89 3.08
N LEU A 51 7.33 -4.99 1.89
CA LEU A 51 8.72 -4.60 1.66
C LEU A 51 8.94 -3.09 1.96
N VAL A 52 8.02 -2.25 1.52
CA VAL A 52 8.11 -0.78 1.64
C VAL A 52 7.75 -0.29 3.04
N THR A 53 6.69 -0.83 3.65
CA THR A 53 6.17 -0.35 4.95
C THR A 53 6.70 -1.15 6.15
N GLY A 54 7.34 -2.30 5.91
CA GLY A 54 7.82 -3.24 6.92
C GLY A 54 6.73 -4.14 7.51
N ILE A 55 5.44 -3.89 7.25
CA ILE A 55 4.31 -4.62 7.84
C ILE A 55 3.21 -4.94 6.81
N PRO A 56 2.38 -5.97 7.05
CA PRO A 56 1.23 -6.26 6.18
C PRO A 56 0.18 -5.14 6.21
N LEU A 57 -0.59 -5.00 5.12
CA LEU A 57 -1.67 -4.02 4.98
C LEU A 57 -2.63 -3.99 6.17
N ILE A 58 -3.10 -5.16 6.62
CA ILE A 58 -4.06 -5.25 7.74
C ILE A 58 -3.49 -4.71 9.06
N VAL A 59 -2.20 -4.95 9.31
CA VAL A 59 -1.50 -4.44 10.49
C VAL A 59 -1.31 -2.94 10.38
N TYR A 60 -0.97 -2.45 9.18
CA TYR A 60 -0.83 -1.03 8.89
C TYR A 60 -2.13 -0.27 9.13
N ALA A 61 -3.25 -0.74 8.56
CA ALA A 61 -4.57 -0.16 8.75
C ALA A 61 -4.99 -0.14 10.23
N LYS A 62 -4.81 -1.26 10.94
CA LYS A 62 -5.12 -1.34 12.37
C LYS A 62 -4.29 -0.36 13.20
N ARG A 63 -3.01 -0.16 12.87
CA ARG A 63 -2.16 0.82 13.57
C ARG A 63 -2.66 2.23 13.35
N LEU A 64 -3.00 2.61 12.12
CA LEU A 64 -3.54 3.94 11.87
C LEU A 64 -4.80 4.20 12.70
N LEU A 65 -5.75 3.27 12.72
CA LEU A 65 -6.97 3.39 13.55
C LEU A 65 -6.72 3.53 15.07
N LEU A 66 -5.55 3.13 15.58
CA LEU A 66 -5.21 3.30 17.00
C LEU A 66 -4.59 4.69 17.31
N TYR A 67 -4.10 5.41 16.30
CA TYR A 67 -3.44 6.71 16.45
C TYR A 67 -4.33 7.90 16.07
N TYR A 68 -5.55 7.64 15.57
CA TYR A 68 -6.59 8.63 15.29
C TYR A 68 -7.77 8.42 16.24
#